data_AF-C0N834-F1
#
_entry.id   AF-C0N834-F1
#
_cell.length_a   1.000
_cell.length_b   1.000
_cell.length_c   1.000
_cell.angle_alpha   90.00
_cell.angle_beta   90.00
_cell.angle_gamma   90.00
#
_symmetry.space_group_name_H-M   'P 1'
#
loop_
_entity.id
_entity.type
_entity.pdbx_description
1 polymer ?
#
loop_
_entity_poly.entity_id
_entity_poly.type
_entity_poly.pdbx_seq_one_letter_code
_entity_poly.pdbx_strand_id
1 'polypeptide(L)'
;MILANLSTPLLGMVDTAVVGHLSSPVYLGAVALGTMLFTFLFWGFGFLRMVTTGLTSQANSDANQSATRNVLIQSGLLAIIIAALLLLLQSPIGWLAFQIIEGSPEVLAAAQQYYHIRIWSAPATLLNYAILGWLIGMGASRSALVIVLVINICNIGFDLLLVNQFGMKADGVALASVMAEYIGLIFALFILSRRQLALKQIQLKKELQSIFNNRQGLNLHGNFMLRTLCLIFCFAFFTNQGAQQGDITLAANMVLLNFITFMAYVLDGFANATEVMTGNAIGQSDRHRLKRSLVLNGAWSFFVACLFSFVYYFFGNQIINLLTSIDAVSASATDYLFWVILAPVIGVWSYLLDGLFVGATLGREMRNTMLFATFCCYLPAWFLLQGFGNHGLWAALIILLAARSIAQAVYLPGMLRSSD
;
A
#
# COMPACT_ATOMS: atom_id res chain seq x y z
N MET A 1 -5.03 13.51 -2.52
CA MET A 1 -4.39 12.21 -2.26
C MET A 1 -4.70 11.71 -0.85
N ILE A 2 -4.51 12.51 0.20
CA ILE A 2 -4.90 12.12 1.58
C ILE A 2 -6.32 11.56 1.65
N LEU A 3 -7.32 12.26 1.10
CA LEU A 3 -8.71 11.78 1.07
C LEU A 3 -8.88 10.44 0.33
N ALA A 4 -8.10 10.20 -0.73
CA ALA A 4 -8.17 8.94 -1.47
C ALA A 4 -7.59 7.79 -0.63
N ASN A 5 -6.44 8.02 0.01
CA ASN A 5 -5.82 7.02 0.88
C ASN A 5 -6.67 6.72 2.11
N LEU A 6 -7.31 7.74 2.71
CA LEU A 6 -8.20 7.57 3.86
C LEU A 6 -9.51 6.86 3.53
N SER A 7 -9.92 6.84 2.26
CA SER A 7 -11.14 6.14 1.86
C SER A 7 -11.03 4.62 1.99
N THR A 8 -9.82 4.06 1.88
CA THR A 8 -9.58 2.61 2.03
C THR A 8 -9.84 2.10 3.46
N PRO A 9 -9.24 2.65 4.54
CA PRO A 9 -9.56 2.19 5.89
C PRO A 9 -11.02 2.46 6.27
N LEU A 10 -11.62 3.55 5.79
CA LEU A 10 -13.04 3.83 6.02
C LEU A 10 -13.94 2.77 5.37
N LEU A 11 -13.59 2.29 4.18
CA LEU A 11 -14.28 1.18 3.54
C LEU A 11 -14.16 -0.11 4.35
N GLY A 12 -12.96 -0.47 4.80
CA GLY A 12 -12.78 -1.67 5.61
C GLY A 12 -13.62 -1.68 6.89
N MET A 13 -13.89 -0.51 7.48
CA MET A 13 -14.83 -0.38 8.61
C MET A 13 -16.28 -0.70 8.20
N VAL A 14 -16.70 -0.29 6.99
CA VAL A 14 -18.04 -0.58 6.48
C VAL A 14 -18.19 -2.07 6.17
N ASP A 15 -17.21 -2.70 5.52
CA ASP A 15 -17.24 -4.15 5.24
C ASP A 15 -17.35 -4.95 6.53
N THR A 16 -16.53 -4.58 7.53
CA THR A 16 -16.57 -5.20 8.86
C THR A 16 -17.92 -4.97 9.54
N ALA A 17 -18.52 -3.79 9.40
CA ALA A 17 -19.83 -3.51 9.95
C ALA A 17 -20.94 -4.32 9.27
N VAL A 18 -20.94 -4.44 7.94
CA VAL A 18 -21.95 -5.24 7.21
C VAL A 18 -21.86 -6.71 7.62
N VAL A 19 -20.64 -7.25 7.64
CA VAL A 19 -20.39 -8.66 8.00
C VAL A 19 -20.63 -8.93 9.49
N GLY A 20 -20.38 -7.95 10.36
CA GLY A 20 -20.63 -8.03 11.80
C GLY A 20 -22.09 -8.23 12.19
N HIS A 21 -23.04 -7.95 11.29
CA HIS A 21 -24.47 -8.19 11.50
C HIS A 21 -24.96 -9.54 10.95
N LEU A 22 -24.05 -10.38 10.43
CA LEU A 22 -24.38 -11.74 10.02
C LEU A 22 -24.65 -12.64 11.23
N SER A 23 -25.50 -13.65 11.02
CA SER A 23 -25.97 -14.56 12.08
C SER A 23 -24.92 -15.52 12.63
N SER A 24 -23.70 -15.57 12.07
CA SER A 24 -22.64 -16.49 12.51
C SER A 24 -21.26 -15.83 12.51
N PRO A 25 -20.49 -15.97 13.61
CA PRO A 25 -19.09 -15.53 13.70
C PRO A 25 -18.16 -16.17 12.67
N VAL A 26 -18.53 -17.33 12.12
CA VAL A 26 -17.74 -18.05 11.09
C VAL A 26 -17.52 -17.18 9.85
N TYR A 27 -18.55 -16.43 9.42
CA TYR A 27 -18.46 -15.59 8.22
C TYR A 27 -17.59 -14.36 8.43
N LEU A 28 -17.60 -13.80 9.64
CA LEU A 28 -16.71 -12.72 10.03
C LEU A 28 -15.25 -13.17 10.01
N GLY A 29 -14.96 -14.33 10.61
CA GLY A 29 -13.61 -14.93 10.56
C GLY A 29 -13.15 -15.20 9.12
N ALA A 30 -14.04 -15.74 8.29
CA ALA A 30 -13.73 -16.05 6.90
C ALA A 30 -13.42 -14.82 6.05
N VAL A 31 -14.22 -13.76 6.17
CA VAL A 31 -13.99 -12.48 5.48
C VAL A 31 -12.72 -11.83 5.99
N ALA A 32 -12.46 -11.84 7.30
CA ALA A 32 -11.23 -11.27 7.87
C ALA A 32 -9.97 -11.95 7.33
N LEU A 33 -9.94 -13.29 7.31
CA LEU A 33 -8.82 -14.06 6.74
C LEU A 33 -8.67 -13.84 5.24
N GLY A 34 -9.78 -13.83 4.49
CA GLY A 34 -9.79 -13.56 3.06
C GLY A 34 -9.27 -12.15 2.74
N THR A 35 -9.78 -11.13 3.42
CA THR A 35 -9.35 -9.74 3.27
C THR A 35 -7.88 -9.56 3.64
N MET A 36 -7.40 -10.21 4.72
CA MET A 36 -5.99 -10.20 5.10
C MET A 36 -5.13 -10.77 3.97
N LEU A 37 -5.48 -11.94 3.44
CA LEU A 37 -4.76 -12.59 2.35
C LEU A 37 -4.65 -11.68 1.12
N PHE A 38 -5.76 -11.08 0.69
CA PHE A 38 -5.76 -10.19 -0.48
C PHE A 38 -5.11 -8.83 -0.21
N THR A 39 -5.17 -8.34 1.03
CA THR A 39 -4.42 -7.15 1.43
C THR A 39 -2.93 -7.40 1.23
N PHE A 40 -2.39 -8.52 1.73
CA PHE A 40 -0.98 -8.87 1.50
C PHE A 40 -0.66 -9.12 0.02
N LEU A 41 -1.50 -9.90 -0.67
CA LEU A 41 -1.27 -10.27 -2.06
C LEU A 41 -1.26 -9.04 -2.98
N PHE A 42 -2.30 -8.20 -2.92
CA PHE A 42 -2.42 -7.03 -3.79
C PHE A 42 -1.53 -5.87 -3.35
N TRP A 43 -1.32 -5.65 -2.05
CA TRP A 43 -0.37 -4.64 -1.59
C TRP A 43 1.06 -4.94 -2.08
N GLY A 44 1.43 -6.21 -2.19
CA GLY A 44 2.68 -6.65 -2.82
C GLY A 44 2.88 -6.13 -4.25
N PHE A 45 1.79 -5.93 -5.00
CA PHE A 45 1.79 -5.39 -6.37
C PHE A 45 1.58 -3.87 -6.44
N GLY A 46 1.51 -3.18 -5.30
CA GLY A 46 1.41 -1.72 -5.24
C GLY A 46 2.57 -0.99 -5.92
N PHE A 47 3.70 -1.68 -6.17
CA PHE A 47 4.80 -1.15 -6.98
C PHE A 47 4.37 -0.72 -8.37
N LEU A 48 3.33 -1.34 -8.94
CA LEU A 48 2.86 -1.03 -10.28
C LEU A 48 2.38 0.42 -10.32
N ARG A 49 1.55 0.84 -9.36
CA ARG A 49 1.12 2.23 -9.22
C ARG A 49 2.31 3.19 -9.07
N MET A 50 3.25 2.86 -8.19
CA MET A 50 4.41 3.70 -7.86
C MET A 50 5.29 3.92 -9.11
N VAL A 51 5.70 2.84 -9.77
CA VAL A 51 6.57 2.92 -10.96
C VAL A 51 5.86 3.69 -12.09
N THR A 52 4.57 3.41 -12.33
CA THR A 52 3.82 4.13 -13.37
C THR A 52 3.71 5.62 -13.07
N THR A 53 3.52 6.00 -11.81
CA THR A 53 3.45 7.42 -11.39
C THR A 53 4.78 8.13 -11.61
N GLY A 54 5.90 7.54 -11.17
CA GLY A 54 7.24 8.10 -11.37
C GLY A 54 7.58 8.30 -12.85
N LEU A 55 7.41 7.25 -13.66
CA LEU A 55 7.66 7.32 -15.12
C LEU A 55 6.72 8.32 -15.83
N THR A 56 5.45 8.36 -15.44
CA THR A 56 4.47 9.26 -16.06
C THR A 56 4.74 10.71 -15.69
N SER A 57 5.10 11.01 -14.44
CA SER A 57 5.38 12.39 -14.00
C SER A 57 6.66 12.95 -14.63
N GLN A 58 7.69 12.13 -14.84
CA GLN A 58 8.86 12.54 -15.62
C GLN A 58 8.52 12.71 -17.11
N ALA A 59 7.77 11.79 -17.72
CA ALA A 59 7.41 11.89 -19.13
C ALA A 59 6.43 13.05 -19.44
N ASN A 60 5.56 13.40 -18.49
CA ASN A 60 4.58 14.47 -18.65
C ASN A 60 5.23 15.86 -18.68
N SER A 61 6.39 16.02 -18.03
CA SER A 61 7.06 17.32 -17.96
C SER A 61 7.64 17.78 -19.31
N ASP A 62 7.89 16.85 -20.22
CA ASP A 62 8.41 17.10 -21.58
C ASP A 62 7.31 17.41 -22.61
N ALA A 63 6.06 17.55 -22.17
CA ALA A 63 4.86 17.68 -23.02
C ALA A 63 4.69 16.56 -24.07
N ASN A 64 5.42 15.45 -23.92
CA ASN A 64 5.38 14.33 -24.84
C ASN A 64 4.23 13.37 -24.49
N GLN A 65 3.05 13.65 -25.06
CA GLN A 65 1.86 12.80 -24.88
C GLN A 65 2.08 11.34 -25.34
N SER A 66 3.02 11.11 -26.27
CA SER A 66 3.33 9.75 -26.70
C SER A 66 4.08 8.95 -25.63
N ALA A 67 4.99 9.60 -24.89
CA ALA A 67 5.75 8.97 -23.83
C ALA A 67 4.86 8.58 -22.64
N THR A 68 4.01 9.49 -22.17
CA THR A 68 3.05 9.20 -21.08
C THR A 68 2.06 8.11 -21.47
N ARG A 69 1.60 8.10 -22.73
CA ARG A 69 0.75 7.01 -23.27
C ARG A 69 1.48 5.67 -23.26
N ASN A 70 2.75 5.64 -23.69
CA ASN A 70 3.53 4.40 -23.71
C ASN A 70 3.73 3.85 -22.29
N VAL A 71 3.95 4.70 -21.29
CA VAL A 71 4.04 4.30 -19.87
C VAL A 71 2.73 3.62 -19.41
N LEU A 72 1.56 4.18 -19.75
CA LEU A 72 0.26 3.59 -19.44
C LEU A 72 0.09 2.21 -20.09
N ILE A 73 0.43 2.09 -21.38
CA ILE A 73 0.31 0.83 -22.13
C ILE A 73 1.24 -0.23 -21.52
N GLN A 74 2.51 0.10 -21.30
CA GLN A 74 3.49 -0.84 -20.74
C GLN A 74 3.10 -1.30 -19.33
N SER A 75 2.67 -0.37 -18.47
CA SER A 75 2.22 -0.68 -17.12
C SER A 75 0.94 -1.52 -17.13
N GLY A 76 -0.01 -1.20 -18.01
CA GLY A 76 -1.26 -1.97 -18.16
C GLY A 76 -1.04 -3.37 -18.70
N LEU A 77 -0.14 -3.54 -19.67
CA LEU A 77 0.25 -4.86 -20.18
C LEU A 77 0.96 -5.69 -19.10
N LEU A 78 1.87 -5.07 -18.33
CA LEU A 78 2.49 -5.75 -17.19
C LEU A 78 1.44 -6.16 -16.15
N ALA A 79 0.45 -5.29 -15.88
CA ALA A 79 -0.69 -5.61 -15.00
C ALA A 79 -1.43 -6.86 -15.46
N ILE A 80 -1.74 -6.95 -16.75
CA ILE A 80 -2.45 -8.09 -17.35
C ILE A 80 -1.61 -9.37 -17.28
N ILE A 81 -0.30 -9.28 -17.56
CA ILE A 81 0.61 -10.43 -17.45
C ILE A 81 0.64 -10.94 -16.01
N ILE A 82 0.80 -10.04 -15.02
CA ILE A 82 0.81 -10.41 -13.60
C ILE A 82 -0.54 -11.00 -13.19
N ALA A 83 -1.66 -10.39 -13.59
CA ALA A 83 -2.99 -10.90 -13.30
C ALA A 83 -3.22 -12.30 -13.88
N ALA A 84 -2.82 -12.53 -15.13
CA ALA A 84 -2.91 -13.84 -15.77
C ALA A 84 -2.05 -14.89 -15.03
N LEU A 85 -0.85 -14.51 -14.58
CA LEU A 85 -0.01 -15.39 -13.76
C LEU A 85 -0.64 -15.70 -12.41
N LEU A 86 -1.25 -14.72 -11.73
CA LEU A 86 -1.96 -14.93 -10.47
C LEU A 86 -3.16 -15.88 -10.64
N LEU A 87 -3.93 -15.73 -11.72
CA LEU A 87 -5.06 -16.62 -12.02
C LEU A 87 -4.60 -18.02 -12.42
N LEU A 88 -3.50 -18.14 -13.17
CA LEU A 88 -2.90 -19.43 -13.52
C LEU A 88 -2.37 -20.16 -12.27
N LEU A 89 -1.74 -19.42 -11.36
CA LEU A 89 -1.15 -19.93 -10.12
C LEU A 89 -2.13 -19.87 -8.93
N GLN A 90 -3.42 -19.64 -9.15
CA GLN A 90 -4.38 -19.46 -8.06
C GLN A 90 -4.46 -20.70 -7.13
N SER A 91 -4.32 -21.91 -7.68
CA SER A 91 -4.34 -23.15 -6.90
C SER A 91 -3.13 -23.28 -5.97
N PRO A 92 -1.87 -23.21 -6.46
CA PRO A 92 -0.70 -23.27 -5.57
C PRO A 92 -0.61 -22.07 -4.61
N ILE A 93 -1.03 -20.88 -5.02
CA ILE A 93 -1.09 -19.70 -4.12
C ILE A 93 -2.08 -19.97 -2.98
N GLY A 94 -3.29 -20.47 -3.30
CA GLY A 94 -4.31 -20.80 -2.31
C GLY A 94 -3.83 -21.89 -1.36
N TRP A 95 -3.26 -22.97 -1.90
CA TRP A 95 -2.69 -24.06 -1.11
C TRP A 95 -1.65 -23.53 -0.11
N LEU A 96 -0.68 -22.74 -0.57
CA LEU A 96 0.36 -22.19 0.31
C LEU A 96 -0.24 -21.27 1.38
N ALA A 97 -1.20 -20.41 1.02
CA ALA A 97 -1.81 -19.48 1.96
C ALA A 97 -2.57 -20.23 3.08
N PHE A 98 -3.38 -21.23 2.73
CA PHE A 98 -4.15 -22.00 3.70
C PHE A 98 -3.33 -23.05 4.48
N GLN A 99 -2.05 -23.27 4.15
CA GLN A 99 -1.12 -24.01 5.01
C GLN A 99 -0.56 -23.15 6.15
N ILE A 100 -0.53 -21.83 5.96
CA ILE A 100 0.06 -20.87 6.92
C ILE A 100 -1.03 -20.23 7.78
N ILE A 101 -2.25 -20.12 7.25
CA ILE A 101 -3.39 -19.55 7.97
C ILE A 101 -4.01 -20.61 8.89
N GLU A 102 -4.13 -20.28 10.17
CA GLU A 102 -4.84 -21.08 11.16
C GLU A 102 -6.30 -20.61 11.31
N GLY A 103 -7.20 -21.55 11.58
CA GLY A 103 -8.63 -21.28 11.77
C GLY A 103 -9.44 -22.56 11.98
N SER A 104 -10.69 -22.43 12.44
CA SER A 104 -11.57 -23.61 12.52
C SER A 104 -11.86 -24.17 11.12
N PRO A 105 -12.18 -25.46 10.98
CA PRO A 105 -12.50 -26.06 9.67
C PRO A 105 -13.58 -25.30 8.91
N GLU A 106 -14.60 -24.80 9.60
CA GLU A 106 -15.72 -24.05 9.03
C GLU A 106 -15.29 -22.67 8.54
N VAL A 107 -14.44 -21.98 9.31
CA VAL A 107 -13.90 -20.67 8.93
C VAL A 107 -12.98 -20.81 7.73
N LEU A 108 -12.10 -21.82 7.72
CA LEU A 108 -11.18 -22.07 6.61
C LEU A 108 -11.94 -22.45 5.33
N ALA A 109 -13.00 -23.26 5.42
CA ALA A 109 -13.83 -23.59 4.26
C ALA A 109 -14.52 -22.34 3.66
N ALA A 110 -15.07 -21.47 4.51
CA ALA A 110 -15.68 -20.22 4.07
C ALA A 110 -14.63 -19.23 3.52
N ALA A 111 -13.43 -19.17 4.11
CA ALA A 111 -12.32 -18.36 3.61
C ALA A 111 -11.79 -18.86 2.25
N GLN A 112 -11.78 -20.17 2.02
CA GLN A 112 -11.46 -20.76 0.71
C GLN A 112 -12.48 -20.36 -0.35
N GLN A 113 -13.78 -20.39 -0.02
CA GLN A 113 -14.83 -19.90 -0.93
C GLN A 113 -14.64 -18.42 -1.26
N TYR A 114 -14.38 -17.58 -0.24
CA TYR A 114 -14.03 -16.18 -0.42
C TYR A 114 -12.82 -16.02 -1.35
N TYR A 115 -11.76 -16.81 -1.14
CA TYR A 115 -10.53 -16.76 -1.93
C TYR A 115 -10.76 -17.06 -3.41
N HIS A 116 -11.48 -18.14 -3.72
CA HIS A 116 -11.77 -18.56 -5.08
C HIS A 116 -12.61 -17.55 -5.87
N ILE A 117 -13.41 -16.73 -5.18
CA ILE A 117 -14.15 -15.63 -5.80
C ILE A 117 -13.24 -14.41 -5.94
N ARG A 118 -12.60 -13.99 -4.84
CA ARG A 118 -11.86 -12.72 -4.78
C ARG A 118 -10.65 -12.69 -5.71
N ILE A 119 -10.00 -13.81 -6.00
CA ILE A 119 -8.84 -13.86 -6.92
C ILE A 119 -9.16 -13.33 -8.33
N TRP A 120 -10.42 -13.43 -8.78
CA TRP A 120 -10.89 -12.91 -10.06
C TRP A 120 -10.93 -11.39 -10.15
N SER A 121 -10.75 -10.69 -9.03
CA SER A 121 -10.55 -9.24 -9.03
C SER A 121 -9.12 -8.82 -9.44
N ALA A 122 -8.16 -9.75 -9.52
CA ALA A 122 -6.77 -9.43 -9.82
C ALA A 122 -6.58 -8.62 -11.12
N PRO A 123 -7.22 -8.96 -12.27
CA PRO A 123 -7.10 -8.17 -13.49
C PRO A 123 -7.57 -6.72 -13.32
N ALA A 124 -8.73 -6.53 -12.68
CA ALA A 124 -9.31 -5.21 -12.45
C ALA A 124 -8.46 -4.38 -11.48
N THR A 125 -8.06 -4.97 -10.36
CA THR A 125 -7.28 -4.32 -9.31
C THR A 125 -5.92 -3.85 -9.86
N LEU A 126 -5.20 -4.72 -10.58
CA LEU A 126 -3.88 -4.37 -11.12
C LEU A 126 -3.96 -3.35 -12.26
N LEU A 127 -4.98 -3.41 -13.11
CA LEU A 127 -5.22 -2.37 -14.10
C LEU A 127 -5.61 -1.04 -13.43
N ASN A 128 -6.42 -1.07 -12.38
CA ASN A 128 -6.73 0.11 -11.57
C ASN A 128 -5.45 0.71 -10.99
N TYR A 129 -4.50 -0.09 -10.48
CA TYR A 129 -3.19 0.42 -10.03
C TYR A 129 -2.40 1.13 -11.13
N ALA A 130 -2.32 0.55 -12.32
CA ALA A 130 -1.64 1.18 -13.46
C ALA A 130 -2.32 2.50 -13.86
N ILE A 131 -3.66 2.52 -13.98
CA ILE A 131 -4.41 3.72 -14.38
C ILE A 131 -4.34 4.80 -13.30
N LEU A 132 -4.50 4.45 -12.02
CA LEU A 132 -4.35 5.37 -10.90
C LEU A 132 -2.95 5.96 -10.86
N GLY A 133 -1.91 5.13 -11.01
CA GLY A 133 -0.53 5.59 -11.06
C GLY A 133 -0.29 6.58 -12.19
N TRP A 134 -0.80 6.26 -13.38
CA TRP A 134 -0.74 7.18 -14.52
C TRP A 134 -1.47 8.50 -14.27
N LEU A 135 -2.69 8.47 -13.75
CA LEU A 135 -3.47 9.68 -13.43
C LEU A 135 -2.76 10.54 -12.37
N ILE A 136 -2.20 9.92 -11.33
CA ILE A 136 -1.44 10.62 -10.29
C ILE A 136 -0.20 11.28 -10.93
N GLY A 137 0.55 10.55 -11.77
CA GLY A 137 1.73 11.08 -12.46
C GLY A 137 1.42 12.25 -13.40
N MET A 138 0.25 12.23 -14.04
CA MET A 138 -0.28 13.34 -14.85
C MET A 138 -0.75 14.54 -13.99
N GLY A 139 -0.68 14.48 -12.66
CA GLY A 139 -1.21 15.49 -11.74
C GLY A 139 -2.74 15.47 -11.61
N ALA A 140 -3.43 14.48 -12.18
CA ALA A 140 -4.88 14.35 -12.18
C ALA A 140 -5.44 13.71 -10.89
N SER A 141 -5.02 14.22 -9.74
CA SER A 141 -5.36 13.66 -8.41
C SER A 141 -6.88 13.60 -8.14
N ARG A 142 -7.66 14.53 -8.72
CA ARG A 142 -9.13 14.50 -8.65
C ARG A 142 -9.73 13.30 -9.37
N SER A 143 -9.26 12.99 -10.58
CA SER A 143 -9.72 11.80 -11.32
C SER A 143 -9.38 10.52 -10.57
N ALA A 144 -8.17 10.43 -10.00
CA ALA A 144 -7.76 9.30 -9.17
C ALA A 144 -8.65 9.14 -7.93
N LEU A 145 -8.95 10.24 -7.22
CA LEU A 145 -9.85 10.22 -6.06
C LEU A 145 -11.25 9.72 -6.44
N VAL A 146 -11.84 10.21 -7.53
CA VAL A 146 -13.18 9.78 -7.94
C VAL A 146 -13.22 8.30 -8.28
N ILE A 147 -12.19 7.74 -8.92
CA ILE A 147 -12.12 6.29 -9.19
C ILE A 147 -12.14 5.49 -7.89
N VAL A 148 -11.31 5.84 -6.91
CA VAL A 148 -11.27 5.14 -5.62
C VAL A 148 -12.62 5.26 -4.88
N LEU A 149 -13.24 6.46 -4.90
CA LEU A 149 -14.56 6.64 -4.30
C LEU A 149 -15.64 5.82 -4.99
N VAL A 150 -15.61 5.71 -6.33
CA VAL A 150 -16.56 4.88 -7.09
C VAL A 150 -16.38 3.41 -6.73
N ILE A 151 -15.15 2.90 -6.68
CA ILE A 151 -14.87 1.52 -6.25
C ILE A 151 -15.47 1.31 -4.85
N ASN A 152 -15.18 2.21 -3.93
CA ASN A 152 -15.59 2.04 -2.54
C ASN A 152 -17.10 2.12 -2.35
N ILE A 153 -17.76 3.09 -2.98
CA ILE A 153 -19.22 3.25 -2.89
C ILE A 153 -19.94 2.07 -3.55
N CYS A 154 -19.45 1.59 -4.70
CA CYS A 154 -20.00 0.41 -5.36
C CYS A 154 -19.81 -0.85 -4.51
N ASN A 155 -18.66 -1.02 -3.86
CA ASN A 155 -18.41 -2.15 -2.98
C ASN A 155 -19.40 -2.16 -1.82
N ILE A 156 -19.52 -1.04 -1.08
CA ILE A 156 -20.50 -0.90 0.02
C ILE A 156 -21.93 -1.18 -0.46
N GLY A 157 -22.30 -0.62 -1.62
CA GLY A 157 -23.63 -0.84 -2.20
C GLY A 157 -23.90 -2.31 -2.53
N PHE A 158 -22.91 -3.01 -3.07
CA PHE A 158 -23.02 -4.45 -3.36
C PHE A 158 -22.96 -5.31 -2.11
N ASP A 159 -22.19 -4.94 -1.09
CA ASP A 159 -22.17 -5.66 0.18
C ASP A 159 -23.56 -5.61 0.83
N LEU A 160 -24.16 -4.43 0.92
CA LEU A 160 -25.52 -4.28 1.44
C LEU A 160 -26.56 -5.05 0.59
N LEU A 161 -26.41 -5.07 -0.73
CA LEU A 161 -27.33 -5.76 -1.61
C LEU A 161 -27.19 -7.29 -1.52
N LEU A 162 -25.98 -7.81 -1.72
CA LEU A 162 -25.70 -9.25 -1.77
C LEU A 162 -25.86 -9.92 -0.41
N VAL A 163 -25.41 -9.25 0.65
CA VAL A 163 -25.47 -9.80 2.01
C VAL A 163 -26.87 -9.65 2.60
N ASN A 164 -27.46 -8.44 2.58
CA ASN A 164 -28.73 -8.22 3.29
C ASN A 164 -29.96 -8.65 2.48
N GLN A 165 -29.98 -8.42 1.16
CA GLN A 165 -31.17 -8.73 0.34
C GLN A 165 -31.12 -10.14 -0.24
N PHE A 166 -29.96 -10.59 -0.72
CA PHE A 166 -29.81 -11.91 -1.32
C PHE A 166 -29.38 -13.00 -0.32
N GLY A 167 -29.11 -12.64 0.94
CA GLY A 167 -28.75 -13.59 2.00
C GLY A 167 -27.40 -14.30 1.78
N MET A 168 -26.56 -13.75 0.91
CA MET A 168 -25.20 -14.25 0.70
C MET A 168 -24.34 -13.94 1.93
N LYS A 169 -23.23 -14.68 2.09
CA LYS A 169 -22.38 -14.61 3.28
C LYS A 169 -20.99 -14.11 2.85
N ALA A 170 -19.93 -14.83 3.20
CA ALA A 170 -18.56 -14.49 2.80
C ALA A 170 -18.39 -14.45 1.26
N ASP A 171 -19.13 -15.28 0.54
CA ASP A 171 -19.18 -15.27 -0.92
C ASP A 171 -19.79 -13.99 -1.50
N GLY A 172 -20.83 -13.45 -0.86
CA GLY A 172 -21.43 -12.17 -1.22
C GLY A 172 -20.43 -11.02 -1.11
N VAL A 173 -19.69 -10.99 -0.01
CA VAL A 173 -18.67 -9.94 0.25
C VAL A 173 -17.51 -10.02 -0.75
N ALA A 174 -17.03 -11.24 -1.04
CA ALA A 174 -16.02 -11.45 -2.06
C ALA A 174 -16.50 -10.97 -3.44
N LEU A 175 -17.74 -11.31 -3.80
CA LEU A 175 -18.33 -10.93 -5.08
C LEU A 175 -18.56 -9.42 -5.19
N ALA A 176 -19.05 -8.78 -4.14
CA ALA A 176 -19.20 -7.32 -4.06
C ALA A 176 -17.87 -6.61 -4.35
N SER A 177 -16.80 -7.09 -3.73
CA SER A 177 -15.45 -6.55 -3.95
C SER A 177 -14.96 -6.75 -5.39
N VAL A 178 -15.22 -7.92 -5.99
CA VAL A 178 -14.87 -8.19 -7.40
C VAL A 178 -15.64 -7.26 -8.34
N MET A 179 -16.95 -7.15 -8.16
CA MET A 179 -17.80 -6.29 -8.99
C MET A 179 -17.40 -4.82 -8.89
N ALA A 180 -17.11 -4.34 -7.68
CA ALA A 180 -16.67 -2.97 -7.45
C ALA A 180 -15.37 -2.62 -8.17
N GLU A 181 -14.38 -3.53 -8.15
CA GLU A 181 -13.10 -3.33 -8.87
C GLU A 181 -13.32 -3.23 -10.38
N TYR A 182 -14.18 -4.09 -10.96
CA TYR A 182 -14.50 -4.03 -12.39
C TYR A 182 -15.29 -2.76 -12.76
N ILE A 183 -16.22 -2.30 -11.93
CA ILE A 183 -16.90 -1.02 -12.15
C ILE A 183 -15.90 0.13 -12.08
N GLY A 184 -15.00 0.11 -11.10
CA GLY A 184 -13.88 1.04 -11.00
C GLY A 184 -13.04 1.08 -12.26
N LEU A 185 -12.68 -0.09 -12.81
CA LEU A 185 -11.92 -0.22 -14.04
C LEU A 185 -12.69 0.36 -15.24
N ILE A 186 -13.97 0.02 -15.40
CA ILE A 186 -14.80 0.55 -16.48
C ILE A 186 -14.87 2.08 -16.39
N PHE A 187 -15.08 2.62 -15.19
CA PHE A 187 -15.12 4.05 -14.95
C PHE A 187 -13.77 4.72 -15.20
N ALA A 188 -12.67 4.09 -14.81
CA ALA A 188 -11.31 4.56 -15.09
C ALA A 188 -11.03 4.60 -16.60
N LEU A 189 -11.42 3.56 -17.35
CA LEU A 189 -11.35 3.54 -18.81
C LEU A 189 -12.22 4.62 -19.46
N PHE A 190 -13.41 4.90 -18.91
CA PHE A 190 -14.23 6.02 -19.35
C PHE A 190 -13.51 7.37 -19.18
N ILE A 191 -12.89 7.62 -18.03
CA ILE A 191 -12.09 8.84 -17.81
C ILE A 191 -10.94 8.94 -18.82
N LEU A 192 -10.24 7.84 -19.07
CA LEU A 192 -9.14 7.80 -20.06
C LEU A 192 -9.64 8.10 -21.48
N SER A 193 -10.82 7.60 -21.85
CA SER A 193 -11.42 7.86 -23.17
C SER A 193 -11.73 9.35 -23.39
N ARG A 194 -12.12 10.06 -22.33
CA ARG A 194 -12.37 11.52 -22.35
C ARG A 194 -11.11 12.36 -22.49
N ARG A 195 -9.93 11.78 -22.18
CA ARG A 195 -8.62 12.45 -22.32
C ARG A 195 -8.01 12.33 -23.72
N GLN A 196 -8.77 11.83 -24.70
CA GLN A 196 -8.35 11.68 -26.10
C GLN A 196 -7.04 10.91 -26.29
N LEU A 197 -6.71 10.00 -25.37
CA LEU A 197 -5.57 9.10 -25.55
C LEU A 197 -5.84 8.22 -26.77
N ALA A 198 -4.94 8.25 -27.75
CA ALA A 198 -5.02 7.44 -28.97
C ALA A 198 -4.73 5.95 -28.71
N LEU A 199 -5.47 5.33 -27.78
CA LEU A 199 -5.34 3.90 -27.42
C LEU A 199 -5.77 2.97 -28.57
N LYS A 200 -6.48 3.49 -29.58
CA LYS A 200 -6.91 2.72 -30.77
C LYS A 200 -5.74 2.30 -31.69
N GLN A 201 -4.55 2.88 -31.51
CA GLN A 201 -3.37 2.59 -32.34
C GLN A 201 -2.38 1.59 -31.70
N ILE A 202 -2.79 0.87 -30.66
CA ILE A 202 -1.91 -0.07 -29.94
C ILE A 202 -1.61 -1.30 -30.81
N GLN A 203 -0.34 -1.51 -31.12
CA GLN A 203 0.15 -2.73 -31.77
C GLN A 203 0.62 -3.72 -30.71
N LEU A 204 -0.28 -4.58 -30.23
CA LEU A 204 -0.04 -5.47 -29.07
C LEU A 204 1.27 -6.27 -29.16
N LYS A 205 1.57 -6.85 -30.33
CA LYS A 205 2.81 -7.62 -30.55
C LYS A 205 4.07 -6.77 -30.35
N LYS A 206 4.06 -5.53 -30.86
CA LYS A 206 5.19 -4.61 -30.76
C LYS A 206 5.39 -4.12 -29.33
N GLU A 207 4.30 -3.82 -28.63
CA GLU A 207 4.35 -3.39 -27.23
C GLU A 207 4.82 -4.52 -26.29
N LEU A 208 4.35 -5.75 -26.50
CA LEU A 208 4.84 -6.91 -25.76
C LEU A 208 6.34 -7.12 -25.98
N GLN A 209 6.81 -7.07 -27.23
CA GLN A 209 8.24 -7.14 -27.53
C GLN A 209 9.01 -6.00 -26.85
N SER A 210 8.45 -4.79 -26.82
CA SER A 210 9.08 -3.63 -26.16
C SER A 210 9.25 -3.85 -24.66
N ILE A 211 8.30 -4.47 -23.96
CA ILE A 211 8.41 -4.78 -22.53
C ILE A 211 9.56 -5.73 -22.27
N PHE A 212 9.62 -6.85 -22.99
CA PHE A 212 10.68 -7.85 -22.80
C PHE A 212 12.07 -7.36 -23.24
N ASN A 213 12.12 -6.45 -24.22
CA ASN A 213 13.37 -5.83 -24.66
C ASN A 213 13.82 -4.69 -23.73
N ASN A 214 12.90 -4.05 -23.00
CA ASN A 214 13.20 -3.00 -22.04
C ASN A 214 13.65 -3.56 -20.68
N ARG A 215 14.84 -4.16 -20.67
CA ARG A 215 15.44 -4.71 -19.43
C ARG A 215 15.53 -3.69 -18.31
N GLN A 216 15.78 -2.42 -18.62
CA GLN A 216 15.85 -1.36 -17.61
C GLN A 216 14.49 -1.11 -16.94
N GLY A 217 13.41 -1.05 -17.73
CA GLY A 217 12.05 -0.93 -17.20
C GLY A 217 11.63 -2.13 -16.35
N LEU A 218 11.92 -3.36 -16.80
CA LEU A 218 11.64 -4.57 -16.01
C LEU A 218 12.45 -4.60 -14.71
N ASN A 219 13.73 -4.23 -14.76
CA ASN A 219 14.55 -4.12 -13.55
C ASN A 219 14.01 -3.06 -12.59
N LEU A 220 13.48 -1.95 -13.10
CA LEU A 220 12.84 -0.92 -12.27
C LEU A 220 11.65 -1.51 -11.50
N HIS A 221 10.71 -2.15 -12.19
CA HIS A 221 9.57 -2.83 -11.55
C HIS A 221 10.03 -3.88 -10.54
N GLY A 222 11.00 -4.73 -10.88
CA GLY A 222 11.55 -5.76 -9.99
C GLY A 222 12.23 -5.18 -8.74
N ASN A 223 12.93 -4.04 -8.87
CA ASN A 223 13.55 -3.38 -7.73
C ASN A 223 12.51 -2.84 -6.73
N PHE A 224 11.44 -2.20 -7.22
CA PHE A 224 10.34 -1.74 -6.34
C PHE A 224 9.57 -2.91 -5.74
N MET A 225 9.33 -3.98 -6.50
CA MET A 225 8.70 -5.20 -5.99
C MET A 225 9.52 -5.78 -4.82
N LEU A 226 10.84 -5.93 -4.98
CA LEU A 226 11.69 -6.46 -3.90
C LEU A 226 11.67 -5.56 -2.67
N ARG A 227 11.69 -4.22 -2.84
CA ARG A 227 11.53 -3.28 -1.73
C ARG A 227 10.21 -3.51 -0.99
N THR A 228 9.10 -3.65 -1.72
CA THR A 228 7.78 -3.86 -1.12
C THR A 228 7.71 -5.20 -0.39
N LEU A 229 8.26 -6.26 -0.97
CA LEU A 229 8.35 -7.57 -0.30
C LEU A 229 9.18 -7.52 0.98
N CYS A 230 10.28 -6.76 1.01
CA CYS A 230 11.06 -6.57 2.25
C CYS A 230 10.26 -5.85 3.32
N LEU A 231 9.46 -4.86 2.95
CA LEU A 231 8.60 -4.13 3.90
C LEU A 231 7.49 -5.03 4.44
N ILE A 232 6.83 -5.79 3.57
CA ILE A 232 5.86 -6.83 3.95
C ILE A 232 6.49 -7.81 4.91
N PHE A 233 7.69 -8.31 4.60
CA PHE A 233 8.43 -9.22 5.47
C PHE A 233 8.69 -8.62 6.86
N CYS A 234 9.07 -7.35 6.96
CA CYS A 234 9.33 -6.72 8.26
C CYS A 234 8.08 -6.71 9.15
N PHE A 235 6.91 -6.36 8.58
CA PHE A 235 5.65 -6.37 9.31
C PHE A 235 5.16 -7.79 9.61
N ALA A 236 5.30 -8.73 8.67
CA ALA A 236 4.98 -10.14 8.92
C ALA A 236 5.85 -10.72 10.05
N PHE A 237 7.15 -10.40 10.05
CA PHE A 237 8.08 -10.75 11.11
C PHE A 237 7.66 -10.13 12.45
N PHE A 238 7.29 -8.84 12.46
CA PHE A 238 6.80 -8.14 13.64
C PHE A 238 5.57 -8.85 14.24
N THR A 239 4.58 -9.15 13.41
CA THR A 239 3.38 -9.88 13.83
C THR A 239 3.72 -11.26 14.39
N ASN A 240 4.58 -12.02 13.70
CA ASN A 240 4.99 -13.35 14.15
C ASN A 240 5.76 -13.32 15.48
N GLN A 241 6.68 -12.37 15.66
CA GLN A 241 7.40 -12.22 16.93
C GLN A 241 6.49 -11.70 18.05
N GLY A 242 5.46 -10.92 17.73
CA GLY A 242 4.40 -10.55 18.69
C GLY A 242 3.58 -11.76 19.14
N ALA A 243 3.23 -12.65 18.21
CA ALA A 243 2.50 -13.88 18.50
C ALA A 243 3.28 -14.83 19.43
N GLN A 244 4.59 -14.96 19.22
CA GLN A 244 5.47 -15.77 20.07
C GLN A 244 5.58 -15.23 21.52
N GLN A 245 5.21 -13.96 21.75
CA GLN A 245 5.17 -13.33 23.07
C GLN A 245 3.80 -13.39 23.74
N GLY A 246 2.85 -14.14 23.17
CA GLY A 246 1.53 -14.41 23.71
C GLY A 246 0.40 -13.56 23.11
N ASP A 247 -0.82 -14.08 23.21
CA ASP A 247 -2.02 -13.54 22.52
C ASP A 247 -2.36 -12.12 22.94
N ILE A 248 -2.19 -11.78 24.22
CA ILE A 248 -2.45 -10.42 24.74
C ILE A 248 -1.47 -9.42 24.10
N THR A 249 -0.18 -9.77 24.04
CA THR A 249 0.87 -8.95 23.42
C THR A 249 0.63 -8.77 21.93
N LEU A 250 0.26 -9.86 21.24
CA LEU A 250 -0.11 -9.82 19.83
C LEU A 250 -1.30 -8.88 19.58
N ALA A 251 -2.38 -9.04 20.36
CA ALA A 251 -3.57 -8.21 20.24
C ALA A 251 -3.26 -6.73 20.48
N ALA A 252 -2.48 -6.42 21.53
CA ALA A 252 -2.03 -5.06 21.83
C ALA A 252 -1.22 -4.48 20.67
N ASN A 253 -0.30 -5.27 20.10
CA ASN A 253 0.49 -4.88 18.93
C ASN A 253 -0.39 -4.60 17.71
N MET A 254 -1.44 -5.39 17.46
CA MET A 254 -2.37 -5.15 16.35
C MET A 254 -3.17 -3.86 16.55
N VAL A 255 -3.62 -3.56 17.78
CA VAL A 255 -4.25 -2.27 18.10
C VAL A 255 -3.30 -1.12 17.79
N LEU A 256 -2.06 -1.19 18.25
CA LEU A 256 -1.06 -0.14 18.03
C LEU A 256 -0.62 -0.03 16.56
N LEU A 257 -0.54 -1.13 15.81
CA LEU A 257 -0.27 -1.09 14.36
C LEU A 257 -1.41 -0.43 13.57
N ASN A 258 -2.65 -0.42 14.06
CA ASN A 258 -3.72 0.35 13.44
C ASN A 258 -3.46 1.86 13.51
N PHE A 259 -2.84 2.36 14.60
CA PHE A 259 -2.42 3.76 14.69
C PHE A 259 -1.37 4.06 13.61
N ILE A 260 -0.34 3.21 13.52
CA ILE A 260 0.73 3.34 12.51
C ILE A 260 0.13 3.34 11.10
N THR A 261 -0.78 2.42 10.82
CA THR A 261 -1.42 2.27 9.51
C THR A 261 -2.28 3.49 9.16
N PHE A 262 -3.07 4.00 10.12
CA PHE A 262 -3.89 5.19 9.91
C PHE A 262 -3.04 6.42 9.58
N MET A 263 -1.99 6.65 10.37
CA MET A 263 -1.03 7.72 10.11
C MET A 263 -0.34 7.53 8.75
N ALA A 264 0.09 6.30 8.43
CA ALA A 264 0.75 5.97 7.18
C ALA A 264 -0.09 6.38 5.96
N TYR A 265 -1.41 6.14 5.97
CA TYR A 265 -2.30 6.58 4.89
C TYR A 265 -2.28 8.10 4.66
N VAL A 266 -2.19 8.89 5.74
CA VAL A 266 -2.11 10.35 5.66
C VAL A 266 -0.73 10.79 5.15
N LEU A 267 0.36 10.24 5.71
CA LEU A 267 1.73 10.57 5.31
C LEU A 267 2.03 10.14 3.87
N ASP A 268 1.48 9.01 3.42
CA ASP A 268 1.52 8.58 2.01
C ASP A 268 0.85 9.58 1.08
N GLY A 269 -0.11 10.36 1.58
CA GLY A 269 -0.69 11.46 0.84
C GLY A 269 0.34 12.53 0.46
N PHE A 270 1.28 12.83 1.37
CA PHE A 270 2.43 13.71 1.12
C PHE A 270 3.51 13.03 0.29
N ALA A 271 3.75 11.72 0.49
CA ALA A 271 4.66 10.95 -0.34
C ALA A 271 4.24 11.00 -1.82
N ASN A 272 2.95 10.74 -2.12
CA ASN A 272 2.39 10.81 -3.47
C ASN A 272 2.49 12.23 -4.08
N ALA A 273 2.34 13.28 -3.27
CA ALA A 273 2.55 14.65 -3.75
C ALA A 273 4.02 14.91 -4.09
N THR A 274 4.93 14.48 -3.20
CA THR A 274 6.37 14.59 -3.38
C THR A 274 6.84 13.81 -4.61
N GLU A 275 6.29 12.63 -4.84
CA GLU A 275 6.52 11.77 -6.00
C GLU A 275 6.24 12.50 -7.31
N VAL A 276 5.03 13.06 -7.47
CA VAL A 276 4.65 13.80 -8.67
C VAL A 276 5.49 15.06 -8.86
N MET A 277 5.72 15.83 -7.80
CA MET A 277 6.50 17.07 -7.89
C MET A 277 7.97 16.80 -8.20
N THR A 278 8.52 15.72 -7.66
CA THR A 278 9.89 15.26 -7.92
C THR A 278 10.04 14.79 -9.36
N GLY A 279 9.14 13.93 -9.84
CA GLY A 279 9.21 13.43 -11.22
C GLY A 279 9.08 14.57 -12.23
N ASN A 280 8.16 15.51 -12.03
CA ASN A 280 8.05 16.69 -12.89
C ASN A 280 9.31 17.57 -12.86
N ALA A 281 9.91 17.78 -11.67
CA ALA A 281 11.12 18.58 -11.53
C ALA A 281 12.33 17.92 -12.19
N ILE A 282 12.46 16.60 -12.07
CA ILE A 282 13.54 15.83 -12.70
C ILE A 282 13.40 15.82 -14.22
N GLY A 283 12.20 15.56 -14.75
CA GLY A 283 11.99 15.59 -16.20
C GLY A 283 12.23 16.98 -16.80
N GLN A 284 11.87 18.06 -16.08
CA GLN A 284 12.23 19.45 -16.46
C GLN A 284 13.68 19.84 -16.17
N SER A 285 14.49 18.98 -15.56
CA SER A 285 15.82 19.32 -15.06
C SER A 285 15.85 20.55 -14.11
N ASP A 286 14.75 20.83 -13.40
CA ASP A 286 14.60 21.97 -12.49
C ASP A 286 14.89 21.58 -11.03
N ARG A 287 16.15 21.73 -10.64
CA ARG A 287 16.61 21.42 -9.28
C ARG A 287 16.08 22.36 -8.21
N HIS A 288 15.85 23.63 -8.57
CA HIS A 288 15.33 24.59 -7.61
C HIS A 288 13.91 24.20 -7.19
N ARG A 289 13.09 23.80 -8.17
CA ARG A 289 11.75 23.27 -7.92
C ARG A 289 11.78 21.96 -7.15
N LEU A 290 12.72 21.05 -7.44
CA LEU A 290 12.93 19.83 -6.66
C LEU A 290 13.21 20.15 -5.18
N LYS A 291 14.21 21.00 -4.90
CA LYS A 291 14.59 21.38 -3.54
C LYS A 291 13.42 22.07 -2.81
N ARG A 292 12.75 23.01 -3.49
CA ARG A 292 11.58 23.72 -2.93
C ARG A 292 10.44 22.75 -2.60
N SER A 293 10.17 21.78 -3.47
CA SER A 293 9.16 20.74 -3.24
C SER A 293 9.49 19.90 -2.00
N LEU A 294 10.74 19.44 -1.87
CA LEU A 294 11.16 18.63 -0.73
C LEU A 294 11.07 19.39 0.60
N VAL A 295 11.47 20.67 0.61
CA VAL A 295 11.39 21.50 1.83
C VAL A 295 9.94 21.76 2.21
N LEU A 296 9.07 22.13 1.26
CA LEU A 296 7.67 22.43 1.56
C LEU A 296 6.90 21.18 1.98
N ASN A 297 7.02 20.08 1.22
CA ASN A 297 6.36 18.82 1.57
C ASN A 297 6.92 18.25 2.88
N GLY A 298 8.23 18.36 3.11
CA GLY A 298 8.86 17.92 4.36
C GLY A 298 8.41 18.72 5.57
N ALA A 299 8.29 20.04 5.46
CA ALA A 299 7.79 20.88 6.56
C ALA A 299 6.33 20.54 6.92
N TRP A 300 5.46 20.40 5.91
CA TRP A 300 4.06 20.06 6.14
C TRP A 300 3.88 18.62 6.64
N SER A 301 4.60 17.65 6.07
CA SER A 301 4.53 16.27 6.54
C SER A 301 5.04 16.14 7.97
N PHE A 302 6.14 16.84 8.32
CA PHE A 302 6.67 16.87 9.68
C PHE A 302 5.70 17.52 10.65
N PHE A 303 5.07 18.64 10.29
CA PHE A 303 4.03 19.26 11.11
C PHE A 303 2.86 18.30 11.38
N VAL A 304 2.37 17.62 10.35
CA VAL A 304 1.29 16.62 10.50
C VAL A 304 1.74 15.42 11.33
N ALA A 305 2.99 14.98 11.18
CA ALA A 305 3.55 13.92 12.02
C ALA A 305 3.62 14.34 13.50
N CYS A 306 4.08 15.56 13.79
CA CYS A 306 4.04 16.11 15.16
C CYS A 306 2.62 16.19 15.71
N LEU A 307 1.63 16.54 14.87
CA LEU A 307 0.23 16.55 15.26
C LEU A 307 -0.26 15.14 15.61
N PHE A 308 0.10 14.10 14.85
CA PHE A 308 -0.20 12.71 15.20
C PHE A 308 0.45 12.31 16.52
N SER A 309 1.74 12.59 16.72
CA SER A 309 2.43 12.33 17.98
C SER A 309 1.76 13.04 19.16
N PHE A 310 1.35 14.30 18.97
CA PHE A 310 0.61 15.07 19.97
C PHE A 310 -0.74 14.41 20.31
N VAL A 311 -1.53 14.04 19.29
CA VAL A 311 -2.82 13.38 19.49
C VAL A 311 -2.64 12.04 20.19
N TYR A 312 -1.65 11.22 19.81
CA TYR A 312 -1.38 9.94 20.46
C TYR A 312 -0.89 10.10 21.89
N TYR A 313 -0.15 11.16 22.19
CA TYR A 313 0.30 11.44 23.57
C TYR A 313 -0.87 11.79 24.49
N PHE A 314 -1.78 12.66 24.07
CA PHE A 314 -2.90 13.12 24.92
C PHE A 314 -4.14 12.22 24.87
N PHE A 315 -4.40 11.58 23.74
CA PHE A 315 -5.62 10.82 23.48
C PHE A 315 -5.38 9.33 23.20
N GLY A 316 -4.14 8.85 23.26
CA GLY A 316 -3.80 7.48 22.87
C GLY A 316 -4.56 6.43 23.66
N ASN A 317 -4.68 6.57 24.99
CA ASN A 317 -5.44 5.65 25.84
C ASN A 317 -6.92 5.62 25.50
N GLN A 318 -7.51 6.79 25.21
CA GLN A 318 -8.92 6.89 24.79
C GLN A 318 -9.13 6.21 23.43
N ILE A 319 -8.20 6.39 22.49
CA ILE A 319 -8.25 5.70 21.19
C ILE A 319 -8.09 4.18 21.37
N ILE A 320 -7.19 3.72 22.23
CA ILE A 320 -7.05 2.29 22.56
C ILE A 320 -8.37 1.72 23.08
N ASN A 321 -9.00 2.40 24.05
CA ASN A 321 -10.28 1.97 24.63
C ASN A 321 -11.46 2.04 23.65
N LEU A 322 -11.35 2.82 22.57
CA LEU A 322 -12.32 2.80 21.47
C LEU A 322 -12.11 1.59 20.54
N LEU A 323 -10.88 1.10 20.42
CA LEU A 323 -10.53 -0.02 19.53
C LEU A 323 -10.64 -1.39 20.22
N THR A 324 -10.54 -1.45 21.54
CA THR A 324 -10.71 -2.70 22.29
C THR A 324 -11.45 -2.48 23.61
N SER A 325 -12.34 -3.42 23.93
CA SER A 325 -13.04 -3.50 25.21
C SER A 325 -12.40 -4.50 26.18
N ILE A 326 -11.28 -5.14 25.79
CA ILE A 326 -10.59 -6.14 26.61
C ILE A 326 -9.55 -5.44 27.47
N ASP A 327 -9.77 -5.39 28.78
CA ASP A 327 -8.92 -4.68 29.74
C ASP A 327 -7.45 -5.10 29.67
N ALA A 328 -7.18 -6.40 29.57
CA ALA A 328 -5.81 -6.91 29.49
C ALA A 328 -5.07 -6.46 28.22
N VAL A 329 -5.79 -6.35 27.09
CA VAL A 329 -5.24 -5.86 25.82
C VAL A 329 -5.03 -4.36 25.87
N SER A 330 -5.98 -3.61 26.44
CA SER A 330 -5.87 -2.16 26.61
C SER A 330 -4.69 -1.78 27.51
N ALA A 331 -4.53 -2.46 28.64
CA ALA A 331 -3.40 -2.25 29.54
C ALA A 331 -2.05 -2.51 28.84
N SER A 332 -1.94 -3.66 28.17
CA SER A 332 -0.73 -4.01 27.40
C SER A 332 -0.45 -3.02 26.27
N ALA A 333 -1.48 -2.58 25.53
CA ALA A 333 -1.31 -1.56 24.48
C ALA A 333 -0.88 -0.20 25.05
N THR A 334 -1.37 0.16 26.22
CA THR A 334 -0.99 1.38 26.93
C THR A 334 0.50 1.36 27.31
N ASP A 335 1.02 0.21 27.77
CA ASP A 335 2.43 0.04 28.12
C ASP A 335 3.38 0.32 26.93
N TYR A 336 2.96 -0.04 25.71
CA TYR A 336 3.77 0.15 24.49
C TYR A 336 3.41 1.42 23.69
N LEU A 337 2.42 2.21 24.13
CA LEU A 337 1.92 3.39 23.43
C LEU A 337 3.02 4.42 23.13
N PHE A 338 4.03 4.51 24.00
CA PHE A 338 5.19 5.39 23.82
C PHE A 338 5.85 5.23 22.44
N TRP A 339 5.96 4.01 21.92
CA TRP A 339 6.58 3.76 20.62
C TRP A 339 5.76 4.33 19.47
N VAL A 340 4.43 4.23 19.56
CA VAL A 340 3.50 4.80 18.57
C VAL A 340 3.50 6.33 18.63
N ILE A 341 3.74 6.93 19.79
CA ILE A 341 3.91 8.38 19.92
C ILE A 341 5.16 8.85 19.18
N LEU A 342 6.25 8.08 19.22
CA LEU A 342 7.51 8.43 18.52
C LEU A 342 7.47 8.14 17.01
N ALA A 343 6.73 7.11 16.60
CA ALA A 343 6.73 6.61 15.22
C ALA A 343 6.44 7.68 14.14
N PRO A 344 5.47 8.62 14.31
CA PRO A 344 5.23 9.67 13.33
C PRO A 344 6.46 10.52 13.03
N VAL A 345 7.09 11.07 14.05
CA VAL A 345 8.20 12.03 13.93
C VAL A 345 9.45 11.36 13.36
N ILE A 346 9.67 10.09 13.67
CA ILE A 346 10.80 9.32 13.14
C ILE A 346 10.50 8.80 11.73
N GLY A 347 9.29 8.30 11.50
CA GLY A 347 8.89 7.63 10.27
C GLY A 347 8.58 8.58 9.12
N VAL A 348 8.18 9.83 9.38
CA VAL A 348 7.78 10.80 8.34
C VAL A 348 8.80 10.97 7.21
N TRP A 349 10.09 10.91 7.55
CA TRP A 349 11.17 11.06 6.58
C TRP A 349 11.21 9.88 5.59
N SER A 350 10.88 8.67 6.04
CA SER A 350 10.84 7.50 5.16
C SER A 350 9.73 7.63 4.11
N TYR A 351 8.56 8.17 4.48
CA TYR A 351 7.47 8.42 3.54
C TYR A 351 7.82 9.53 2.54
N LEU A 352 8.40 10.64 3.02
CA LEU A 352 8.82 11.75 2.17
C LEU A 352 9.88 11.30 1.15
N LEU A 353 10.90 10.58 1.62
CA LEU A 353 12.01 10.09 0.79
C LEU A 353 11.56 8.95 -0.12
N ASP A 354 10.64 8.08 0.29
CA ASP A 354 10.01 7.13 -0.63
C ASP A 354 9.37 7.87 -1.81
N GLY A 355 8.62 8.95 -1.55
CA GLY A 355 8.06 9.80 -2.60
C GLY A 355 9.13 10.35 -3.55
N LEU A 356 10.24 10.87 -3.00
CA LEU A 356 11.38 11.34 -3.79
C LEU A 356 11.97 10.22 -4.67
N PHE A 357 12.26 9.05 -4.12
CA PHE A 357 12.91 7.96 -4.85
C PHE A 357 11.99 7.37 -5.93
N VAL A 358 10.69 7.26 -5.65
CA VAL A 358 9.70 6.84 -6.64
C VAL A 358 9.60 7.88 -7.77
N GLY A 359 9.46 9.16 -7.42
CA GLY A 359 9.39 10.25 -8.39
C GLY A 359 10.65 10.34 -9.26
N ALA A 360 11.82 10.07 -8.67
CA ALA A 360 13.11 10.02 -9.35
C ALA A 360 13.39 8.68 -10.06
N THR A 361 12.48 7.70 -9.97
CA THR A 361 12.64 6.34 -10.53
C THR A 361 13.93 5.63 -10.08
N LEU A 362 14.43 5.95 -8.88
CA LEU A 362 15.63 5.37 -8.27
C LEU A 362 15.34 4.04 -7.58
N GLY A 363 14.79 3.09 -8.35
CA GLY A 363 14.35 1.80 -7.80
C GLY A 363 15.50 0.99 -7.21
N ARG A 364 16.69 1.02 -7.82
CA ARG A 364 17.86 0.24 -7.35
C ARG A 364 18.32 0.72 -5.98
N GLU A 365 18.40 2.02 -5.80
CA GLU A 365 18.84 2.70 -4.58
C GLU A 365 17.78 2.49 -3.48
N MET A 366 16.50 2.64 -3.82
CA MET A 366 15.39 2.39 -2.89
C MET A 366 15.33 0.93 -2.42
N ARG A 367 15.61 -0.02 -3.32
CA ARG A 367 15.76 -1.44 -2.97
C ARG A 367 16.94 -1.68 -2.04
N ASN A 368 18.11 -1.15 -2.37
CA ASN A 368 19.33 -1.36 -1.59
C ASN A 368 19.21 -0.79 -0.18
N THR A 369 18.65 0.42 -0.05
CA THR A 369 18.41 1.06 1.26
C THR A 369 17.39 0.28 2.09
N MET A 370 16.33 -0.25 1.47
CA MET A 370 15.37 -1.12 2.17
C MET A 370 16.01 -2.43 2.62
N LEU A 371 16.76 -3.11 1.75
CA LEU A 371 17.47 -4.35 2.10
C LEU A 371 18.46 -4.12 3.24
N PHE A 372 19.22 -3.03 3.18
CA PHE A 372 20.13 -2.63 4.26
C PHE A 372 19.35 -2.40 5.57
N ALA A 373 18.30 -1.59 5.55
CA ALA A 373 17.50 -1.32 6.73
C ALA A 373 16.86 -2.60 7.32
N THR A 374 16.43 -3.55 6.48
CA THR A 374 15.88 -4.83 6.93
C THR A 374 16.95 -5.76 7.52
N PHE A 375 17.99 -6.08 6.74
CA PHE A 375 18.93 -7.14 7.09
C PHE A 375 20.10 -6.66 7.97
N CYS A 376 20.48 -5.39 7.88
CA CYS A 376 21.62 -4.84 8.62
C CYS A 376 21.19 -3.97 9.82
N CYS A 377 19.92 -3.58 9.92
CA CYS A 377 19.44 -2.77 11.05
C CYS A 377 18.29 -3.43 11.80
N TYR A 378 17.16 -3.71 11.14
CA TYR A 378 15.95 -4.23 11.79
C TYR A 378 16.15 -5.60 12.45
N LEU A 379 16.59 -6.60 11.68
CA LEU A 379 16.79 -7.95 12.23
C LEU A 379 17.88 -7.96 13.31
N PRO A 380 19.09 -7.38 13.11
CA PRO A 380 20.08 -7.30 14.17
C PRO A 380 19.59 -6.55 15.41
N ALA A 381 18.86 -5.44 15.24
CA ALA A 381 18.30 -4.69 16.36
C ALA A 381 17.31 -5.54 17.16
N TRP A 382 16.43 -6.30 16.51
CA TRP A 382 15.58 -7.25 17.20
C TRP A 382 16.42 -8.25 17.99
N PHE A 383 17.37 -8.95 17.36
CA PHE A 383 18.20 -9.96 18.01
C PHE A 383 18.95 -9.41 19.24
N LEU A 384 19.48 -8.18 19.17
CA LEU A 384 20.17 -7.54 20.29
C LEU A 384 19.21 -7.08 21.40
N LEU A 385 17.96 -6.76 21.06
CA LEU A 385 16.97 -6.22 21.99
C LEU A 385 15.94 -7.27 22.47
N GLN A 386 16.10 -8.55 22.12
CA GLN A 386 15.18 -9.63 22.53
C GLN A 386 14.98 -9.68 24.05
N GLY A 387 16.01 -9.35 24.83
CA GLY A 387 15.94 -9.30 26.30
C GLY A 387 14.94 -8.28 26.85
N PHE A 388 14.53 -7.28 26.06
CA PHE A 388 13.51 -6.30 26.42
C PHE A 388 12.09 -6.71 26.00
N GLY A 389 11.92 -7.94 25.50
CA GLY A 389 10.63 -8.45 25.02
C GLY A 389 10.01 -7.52 23.98
N ASN A 390 8.74 -7.17 24.17
CA ASN A 390 7.99 -6.44 23.15
C ASN A 390 8.46 -4.99 22.99
N HIS A 391 9.05 -4.37 24.02
CA HIS A 391 9.71 -3.07 23.84
C HIS A 391 10.88 -3.17 22.85
N GLY A 392 11.64 -4.27 22.88
CA GLY A 392 12.70 -4.53 21.92
C GLY A 392 12.18 -4.69 20.49
N LEU A 393 11.01 -5.30 20.34
CA LEU A 393 10.36 -5.49 19.03
C LEU A 393 9.90 -4.16 18.42
N TRP A 394 9.25 -3.31 19.23
CA TRP A 394 8.88 -1.96 18.82
C TRP A 394 10.10 -1.07 18.55
N ALA A 395 11.14 -1.14 19.38
CA ALA A 395 12.40 -0.44 19.15
C ALA A 395 13.01 -0.83 17.79
N ALA A 396 13.03 -2.13 17.46
CA ALA A 396 13.49 -2.59 16.15
C ALA A 396 12.66 -1.98 15.01
N LEU A 397 11.33 -1.94 15.13
CA LEU A 397 10.46 -1.31 14.12
C LEU A 397 10.74 0.19 13.94
N ILE A 398 10.98 0.92 15.03
CA ILE A 398 11.38 2.34 14.96
C ILE A 398 12.75 2.50 14.32
N ILE A 399 13.71 1.62 14.66
CA ILE A 399 15.03 1.57 14.03
C ILE A 399 14.91 1.31 12.53
N LEU A 400 14.00 0.43 12.09
CA LEU A 400 13.72 0.22 10.67
C LEU A 400 13.30 1.52 9.98
N LEU A 401 12.33 2.26 10.56
CA LEU A 401 11.86 3.54 10.01
C LEU A 401 12.98 4.59 9.93
N ALA A 402 13.79 4.70 10.99
CA ALA A 402 14.94 5.59 11.04
C ALA A 402 16.01 5.19 10.02
N ALA A 403 16.41 3.92 9.99
CA ALA A 403 17.45 3.39 9.11
C ALA A 403 17.08 3.56 7.64
N ARG A 404 15.81 3.32 7.26
CA ARG A 404 15.30 3.60 5.91
C ARG A 404 15.51 5.06 5.52
N SER A 405 15.10 5.96 6.40
CA SER A 405 15.21 7.41 6.18
C SER A 405 16.67 7.86 6.05
N ILE A 406 17.53 7.43 6.96
CA ILE A 406 18.95 7.78 6.97
C ILE A 406 19.66 7.22 5.73
N ALA A 407 19.43 5.93 5.41
CA ALA A 407 20.06 5.30 4.26
C ALA A 407 19.64 5.96 2.93
N GLN A 408 18.37 6.38 2.79
CA GLN A 408 17.91 7.15 1.64
C GLN A 408 18.51 8.57 1.61
N ALA A 409 18.62 9.23 2.77
CA ALA A 409 19.18 10.57 2.88
C ALA A 409 20.66 10.65 2.44
N VAL A 410 21.43 9.56 2.57
CA VAL A 410 22.83 9.48 2.07
C VAL A 410 22.92 9.73 0.55
N TYR A 411 21.89 9.39 -0.23
CA TYR A 411 21.86 9.64 -1.68
C TYR A 411 21.45 11.07 -2.04
N LEU A 412 20.89 11.83 -1.10
CA LEU A 412 20.33 13.16 -1.34
C LEU A 412 21.36 14.18 -1.83
N PRO A 413 22.60 14.27 -1.29
CA PRO A 413 23.61 15.20 -1.79
C PRO A 413 23.98 14.94 -3.24
N GLY A 414 24.06 13.66 -3.66
CA GLY A 414 24.35 13.29 -5.05
C GLY A 414 23.26 13.76 -6.02
N MET A 415 22.00 13.62 -5.62
CA MET A 415 20.85 14.09 -6.42
C MET A 415 20.79 15.61 -6.52
N LEU A 416 21.22 16.32 -5.46
CA LEU A 416 21.20 17.79 -5.42
C LEU A 416 22.46 18.45 -6.00
N ARG A 417 23.60 17.73 -6.10
CA ARG A 417 24.90 18.23 -6.62
C ARG A 417 25.17 17.88 -8.09
N SER A 418 24.24 17.22 -8.75
CA SER A 418 24.21 16.70 -10.12
C SER A 418 24.71 17.45 -11.37
N SER A 419 25.42 18.58 -11.35
CA SER A 419 26.14 19.14 -12.52
C SER A 419 26.63 20.55 -12.20
N ASP A 420 27.92 20.65 -11.92
CA ASP A 420 28.76 21.75 -12.43
C ASP A 420 29.68 21.13 -13.50
#